data_AF-A0A842KEN4-F1
#
_entry.id   AF-A0A842KEN4-F1
#
_cell.length_a   1.000
_cell.length_b   1.000
_cell.length_c   1.000
_cell.angle_alpha   90.00
_cell.angle_beta   90.00
_cell.angle_gamma   90.00
#
_symmetry.space_group_name_H-M   'P 1'
#
loop_
_entity.id
_entity.type
_entity.pdbx_description
1 polymer ?
#
loop_
_entity_poly.entity_id
_entity_poly.type
_entity_poly.pdbx_seq_one_letter_code
_entity_poly.pdbx_strand_id
1 'polypeptide(L)' 'MDILKHVLVPQHEILREEEVKKLIKTYNISKENLPRILVDDPVVKAIGAKEGDVIKITRNSPTAGKSVVYRLVVARGIE' A
#
# COMPACT_ATOMS: atom_id res chain seq x y z
N MET A 1 15.99 -22.68 -2.85
CA MET A 1 15.57 -21.94 -4.07
C MET A 1 14.81 -20.71 -3.61
N ASP A 2 15.57 -19.66 -3.36
CA ASP A 2 15.18 -18.48 -2.62
C ASP A 2 14.36 -17.54 -3.49
N ILE A 3 13.04 -17.73 -3.42
CA ILE A 3 11.99 -16.93 -4.07
C ILE A 3 12.01 -15.43 -3.71
N LEU A 4 12.78 -15.02 -2.70
CA LEU A 4 12.84 -13.64 -2.19
C LEU A 4 13.80 -12.71 -2.97
N LYS A 5 14.56 -13.24 -3.95
CA LYS A 5 15.44 -12.44 -4.83
C LYS A 5 14.89 -12.27 -6.25
N HIS A 6 13.57 -12.30 -6.43
CA HIS A 6 13.01 -11.83 -7.70
C HIS A 6 13.05 -10.31 -7.74
N VAL A 7 13.67 -9.76 -8.79
CA VAL A 7 13.73 -8.34 -9.20
C VAL A 7 12.33 -7.66 -9.29
N LEU A 8 11.25 -8.41 -9.05
CA LEU A 8 9.86 -8.06 -9.28
C LEU A 8 9.05 -7.77 -8.01
N VAL A 9 9.61 -7.89 -6.80
CA VAL A 9 8.85 -7.58 -5.58
C VAL A 9 8.81 -6.06 -5.38
N PRO A 10 7.62 -5.43 -5.41
CA PRO A 10 7.51 -4.00 -5.12
C PRO A 10 7.98 -3.69 -3.71
N GLN A 11 8.50 -2.48 -3.48
CA GLN A 11 8.73 -1.99 -2.12
C GLN A 11 7.38 -1.58 -1.51
N HIS A 12 7.12 -2.07 -0.31
CA HIS A 12 5.90 -1.76 0.46
C HIS A 12 6.29 -1.01 1.72
N GLU A 13 5.74 0.19 1.90
CA GLU A 13 6.04 1.07 3.03
C GLU A 13 4.76 1.59 3.66
N ILE A 14 4.70 1.63 5.00
CA ILE A 14 3.57 2.21 5.72
C ILE A 14 3.68 3.73 5.69
N LEU A 15 2.64 4.41 5.22
CA LEU A 15 2.58 5.87 5.28
C LEU A 15 2.18 6.33 6.68
N ARG A 16 2.83 7.40 7.13
CA ARG A 16 2.42 8.11 8.34
C ARG A 16 1.11 8.84 8.11
N GLU A 17 0.36 9.07 9.18
CA GLU A 17 -0.92 9.80 9.11
C GLU A 17 -0.79 11.19 8.46
N GLU A 18 0.32 11.88 8.69
CA GLU A 18 0.60 13.19 8.08
C GLU A 18 0.70 13.12 6.56
N GLU A 19 1.42 12.12 6.05
CA GLU A 19 1.57 11.87 4.61
C GLU A 19 0.24 11.45 3.98
N VAL A 20 -0.54 10.63 4.69
CA VAL A 20 -1.88 10.23 4.26
C VAL A 20 -2.81 11.44 4.18
N LYS A 21 -2.81 12.32 5.19
CA LYS A 21 -3.60 13.56 5.18
C LYS A 21 -3.20 14.47 4.02
N LYS A 22 -1.90 14.59 3.77
CA LYS A 22 -1.37 15.37 2.64
C LYS A 22 -1.83 14.77 1.30
N LEU A 23 -1.77 13.44 1.15
CA LEU A 23 -2.21 12.74 -0.04
C LEU A 23 -3.70 12.95 -0.32
N ILE A 24 -4.56 12.71 0.67
CA ILE A 24 -6.01 12.95 0.60
C ILE A 24 -6.28 14.39 0.20
N LYS A 25 -5.58 15.36 0.80
CA LYS A 25 -5.75 16.79 0.49
C LYS A 25 -5.25 17.16 -0.91
N THR A 26 -4.12 16.59 -1.35
CA THR A 26 -3.53 16.85 -2.68
C THR A 26 -4.39 16.29 -3.80
N TYR A 27 -4.90 15.07 -3.65
CA TYR A 27 -5.74 14.43 -4.66
C TYR A 27 -7.24 14.70 -4.45
N ASN A 28 -7.61 15.38 -3.36
CA ASN A 28 -8.98 15.67 -2.96
C ASN A 28 -9.89 14.41 -2.93
N ILE A 29 -9.34 13.30 -2.43
CA ILE A 29 -10.01 11.99 -2.32
C ILE A 29 -10.11 11.55 -0.86
N SER A 30 -11.17 10.81 -0.49
CA SER A 30 -11.26 10.16 0.83
C SER A 30 -10.44 8.87 0.89
N LYS A 31 -10.01 8.45 2.10
CA LYS A 31 -9.30 7.17 2.33
C LYS A 31 -10.04 5.97 1.72
N GLU A 32 -11.36 6.00 1.76
CA GLU A 32 -12.25 4.94 1.28
C GLU A 32 -12.21 4.77 -0.25
N ASN A 33 -11.79 5.80 -0.99
CA ASN A 33 -11.59 5.73 -2.43
C ASN A 33 -10.27 5.04 -2.80
N LEU A 34 -9.37 4.83 -1.84
CA LEU A 34 -8.14 4.09 -2.10
C LEU A 34 -8.46 2.60 -2.27
N PRO A 35 -7.77 1.90 -3.19
CA PRO A 35 -7.88 0.46 -3.32
C PRO A 35 -7.64 -0.22 -1.97
N ARG A 36 -8.55 -1.10 -1.59
CA ARG A 36 -8.52 -1.78 -0.29
C ARG A 36 -7.60 -3.00 -0.37
N ILE A 37 -6.88 -3.28 0.72
CA ILE A 37 -6.08 -4.50 0.90
C ILE A 37 -6.43 -5.12 2.26
N LEU A 38 -6.53 -6.44 2.29
CA LEU A 38 -6.90 -7.13 3.53
C LEU A 38 -5.71 -7.12 4.50
N VAL A 39 -6.00 -6.91 5.79
CA VAL A 39 -5.02 -7.12 6.86
C VAL A 39 -4.48 -8.55 6.89
N ASP A 40 -5.22 -9.49 6.30
CA ASP A 40 -4.82 -10.89 6.21
C ASP A 40 -3.74 -11.15 5.14
N ASP A 41 -3.54 -10.21 4.22
CA ASP A 41 -2.60 -10.33 3.10
C ASP A 41 -1.16 -10.52 3.63
N PRO A 42 -0.39 -11.47 3.07
CA PRO A 42 0.95 -11.79 3.56
C PRO A 42 1.90 -10.58 3.53
N VAL A 43 1.73 -9.66 2.57
CA VAL A 43 2.57 -8.46 2.47
C VAL A 43 2.26 -7.49 3.61
N VAL A 44 0.97 -7.34 3.94
CA VAL A 44 0.50 -6.46 5.03
C VAL A 44 1.00 -6.97 6.38
N LYS A 45 0.92 -8.28 6.60
CA LYS A 45 1.49 -8.94 7.79
C LYS A 45 3.01 -8.80 7.86
N ALA A 46 3.71 -8.95 6.73
CA ALA A 46 5.17 -8.83 6.69
C ALA A 46 5.68 -7.44 7.05
N ILE A 47 4.95 -6.37 6.68
CA ILE A 47 5.31 -4.99 7.04
C ILE A 47 4.72 -4.55 8.39
N GLY A 48 3.83 -5.33 8.99
CA GLY A 48 3.20 -5.02 10.28
C GLY A 48 2.14 -3.92 10.22
N ALA A 49 1.51 -3.70 9.06
CA ALA A 49 0.47 -2.69 8.92
C ALA A 49 -0.87 -3.17 9.52
N LYS A 50 -1.64 -2.24 10.07
CA LYS A 50 -2.91 -2.48 10.77
C LYS A 50 -4.08 -1.93 9.97
N GLU A 51 -5.29 -2.31 10.36
CA GLU A 51 -6.51 -1.71 9.82
C GLU A 51 -6.46 -0.18 9.93
N GLY A 52 -6.81 0.51 8.85
CA GLY A 52 -6.80 1.97 8.75
C GLY A 52 -5.48 2.56 8.28
N ASP A 53 -4.40 1.78 8.22
CA ASP A 53 -3.13 2.21 7.65
C ASP A 53 -3.20 2.28 6.13
N VAL A 54 -2.38 3.17 5.55
CA VAL A 54 -2.22 3.27 4.10
C VAL A 54 -0.82 2.80 3.74
N ILE A 55 -0.74 1.87 2.79
CA ILE A 55 0.51 1.31 2.31
C ILE A 55 0.84 1.95 0.96
N LYS A 56 2.09 2.43 0.85
CA LYS A 56 2.71 2.85 -0.39
C LYS A 56 3.38 1.65 -1.05
N ILE A 57 3.02 1.39 -2.29
CA ILE A 57 3.58 0.33 -3.12
C ILE A 57 4.38 0.99 -4.23
N THR A 58 5.70 0.89 -4.17
CA THR A 58 6.59 1.40 -5.22
C THR A 58 7.09 0.23 -6.05
N ARG A 59 6.68 0.16 -7.31
CA ARG A 59 7.13 -0.85 -8.28
C ARG A 59 7.93 -0.16 -9.39
N ASN A 60 9.06 -0.77 -9.77
CA ASN A 60 9.75 -0.39 -11.00
C ASN A 60 8.97 -0.95 -12.19
N SER A 61 8.48 -0.07 -13.05
CA SER A 61 7.80 -0.47 -14.28
C SER A 61 8.77 -0.31 -15.46
N PRO A 62 8.93 -1.31 -16.32
CA PRO A 62 9.85 -1.23 -17.46
C PRO A 62 9.45 -0.13 -18.46
N THR A 63 8.17 0.27 -18.47
CA THR A 63 7.65 1.28 -19.41
C THR A 63 7.56 2.69 -18.82
N ALA A 64 7.37 2.83 -17.50
CA ALA A 64 7.12 4.12 -16.84
C ALA A 64 8.18 4.49 -15.77
N GLY A 65 9.24 3.68 -15.65
CA GLY A 65 10.29 3.84 -14.65
C GLY A 65 9.84 3.43 -13.25
N LYS A 66 9.04 4.27 -12.58
CA LYS A 66 8.56 4.02 -11.21
C LYS A 66 7.06 4.30 -11.11
N SER A 67 6.30 3.30 -10.66
CA SER A 67 4.87 3.43 -10.38
C SER A 67 4.65 3.33 -8.88
N VAL A 68 4.03 4.38 -8.31
CA VAL A 68 3.63 4.42 -6.91
C VAL A 68 2.13 4.26 -6.82
N VAL A 69 1.68 3.31 -6.01
CA VAL A 69 0.26 3.06 -5.74
C VAL A 69 0.02 3.09 -4.24
N TYR A 70 -1.13 3.59 -3.83
CA TYR A 70 -1.54 3.72 -2.44
C TYR A 70 -2.71 2.79 -2.17
N ARG A 71 -2.67 2.00 -1.09
CA ARG A 71 -3.75 1.08 -0.70
C ARG A 71 -4.12 1.24 0.77
N LEU A 72 -5.41 1.17 1.08
CA LEU A 72 -5.94 1.22 2.45
C LEU A 72 -6.08 -0.19 3.02
N VAL A 73 -5.50 -0.44 4.20
CA VAL A 73 -5.65 -1.70 4.91
C VAL A 73 -7.01 -1.76 5.59
N VAL A 74 -7.74 -2.84 5.34
CA VAL A 74 -9.06 -3.09 5.92
C VAL A 74 -9.12 -4.48 6.56
N ALA A 75 -9.84 -4.63 7.68
CA ALA A 75 -10.19 -5.97 8.15
C ALA A 75 -11.31 -6.56 7.30
N ARG A 76 -11.43 -7.89 7.37
CA ARG A 76 -12.42 -8.71 6.64
C ARG A 76 -13.88 -8.43 7.04
N GLY A 77 -14.14 -7.52 7.98
CA GLY A 77 -15.47 -7.24 8.53
C GLY A 77 -16.13 -5.94 8.07
N ILE A 78 -15.58 -5.24 7.07
CA ILE A 78 -16.18 -4.02 6.54
C ILE A 78 -16.96 -4.39 5.26
N GLU A 79 -18.19 -4.87 5.47
CA GLU A 79 -19.26 -5.00 4.46
C GLU A 79 -19.84 -3.62 4.10
#